data_AF-A0A7C3KTD8-F1
#
_entry.id   AF-A0A7C3KTD8-F1
#
_cell.length_a   1.000
_cell.length_b   1.000
_cell.length_c   1.000
_cell.angle_alpha   90.00
_cell.angle_beta   90.00
_cell.angle_gamma   90.00
#
_symmetry.space_group_name_H-M   'P 1'
#
loop_
_entity.id
_entity.type
_entity.pdbx_description
1 polymer ?
#
loop_
_entity_poly.entity_id
_entity_poly.type
_entity_poly.pdbx_seq_one_letter_code
_entity_poly.pdbx_strand_id
1 'polypeptide(L)'
;LKERVIFAPLQWLGNSDHHLDFAGTLSAEPRTYLDLLSGLFENFIQHGFKRLVMLNGHGGNDVPGKQTVFEVRQRHRSRSDLLLLFATYWHLAPAPPRGGPAFVQPHMGHACEWETSMMLRLAPHLVGDYLGAPTVEHGNAFEPASRGWITKDRTAPGHIGRPSAATAEKGEALFSLFSDGAVALLERVLRWDGKSWEG
;
A
#
# COMPACT_ATOMS: atom_id res chain seq x y z
N LEU A 1 6.11 -19.39 5.76
CA LEU A 1 4.83 -18.66 5.54
C LEU A 1 3.76 -19.48 4.81
N LYS A 2 4.07 -20.16 3.70
CA LYS A 2 3.09 -20.84 2.83
C LYS A 2 2.09 -21.80 3.52
N GLU A 3 2.48 -22.42 4.63
CA GLU A 3 1.62 -23.33 5.40
C GLU A 3 1.02 -22.69 6.66
N ARG A 4 1.46 -21.48 7.03
CA ARG A 4 1.11 -20.77 8.28
C ARG A 4 0.23 -19.53 8.05
N VAL A 5 0.18 -19.03 6.82
CA VAL A 5 -0.54 -17.81 6.44
C VAL A 5 -1.40 -18.10 5.23
N ILE A 6 -2.67 -17.73 5.31
CA ILE A 6 -3.60 -17.78 4.18
C ILE A 6 -3.61 -16.38 3.53
N PHE A 7 -3.39 -16.34 2.21
CA PHE A 7 -3.54 -15.13 1.42
C PHE A 7 -4.93 -15.13 0.79
N ALA A 8 -5.75 -14.15 1.15
CA ALA A 8 -7.05 -13.94 0.54
C ALA A 8 -6.90 -13.45 -0.92
N PRO A 9 -7.96 -13.55 -1.74
CA PRO A 9 -7.99 -12.92 -3.06
C PRO A 9 -7.67 -11.42 -2.97
N LEU A 10 -7.00 -10.91 -4.00
CA LEU A 10 -6.67 -9.49 -4.09
C LEU A 10 -7.95 -8.65 -4.15
N GLN A 11 -8.11 -7.71 -3.23
CA GLN A 11 -9.09 -6.64 -3.32
C GLN A 11 -8.58 -5.59 -4.30
N TRP A 12 -9.02 -5.68 -5.56
CA TRP A 12 -8.52 -4.83 -6.65
C TRP A 12 -9.12 -3.42 -6.62
N LEU A 13 -10.40 -3.28 -6.24
CA LEU A 13 -11.07 -1.99 -6.16
C LEU A 13 -10.66 -1.30 -4.85
N GLY A 14 -10.11 -0.09 -4.96
CA GLY A 14 -9.74 0.77 -3.83
C GLY A 14 -10.52 2.08 -3.79
N ASN A 15 -10.15 2.96 -2.86
CA ASN A 15 -10.56 4.36 -2.90
C ASN A 15 -9.52 5.18 -3.68
N SER A 16 -9.89 5.56 -4.91
CA SER A 16 -9.04 6.28 -5.86
C SER A 16 -9.76 7.52 -6.40
N ASP A 17 -10.62 8.16 -5.59
CA ASP A 17 -11.44 9.31 -6.02
C ASP A 17 -10.59 10.48 -6.52
N HIS A 18 -9.42 10.65 -5.91
CA HIS A 18 -8.41 11.63 -6.34
C HIS A 18 -7.89 11.39 -7.77
N HIS A 19 -8.21 10.27 -8.42
CA HIS A 19 -7.86 9.94 -9.81
C HIS A 19 -9.08 9.91 -10.77
N LEU A 20 -10.29 10.25 -10.33
CA LEU A 20 -11.51 10.18 -11.17
C LEU A 20 -11.47 11.08 -12.41
N ASP A 21 -10.62 12.09 -12.37
CA ASP A 21 -10.32 12.99 -13.47
C ASP A 21 -9.61 12.34 -14.68
N PHE A 22 -9.13 11.11 -14.52
CA PHE A 22 -8.40 10.34 -15.52
C PHE A 22 -9.26 9.18 -16.00
N ALA A 23 -9.57 9.14 -17.30
CA ALA A 23 -10.43 8.14 -17.89
C ALA A 23 -9.86 6.72 -17.69
N GLY A 24 -10.70 5.80 -17.21
CA GLY A 24 -10.31 4.43 -16.86
C GLY A 24 -10.22 4.16 -15.35
N THR A 25 -10.16 5.20 -14.52
CA THR A 25 -10.22 5.05 -13.05
C THR A 25 -11.58 4.51 -12.62
N LEU A 26 -11.56 3.39 -11.90
CA LEU A 26 -12.69 2.90 -11.12
C LEU A 26 -12.37 3.08 -9.64
N SER A 27 -13.28 3.69 -8.90
CA SER A 27 -13.09 4.00 -7.48
C SER A 27 -14.32 3.61 -6.67
N ALA A 28 -14.10 3.06 -5.48
CA ALA A 28 -15.12 2.99 -4.45
C ALA A 28 -15.09 4.29 -3.63
N GLU A 29 -16.27 4.87 -3.38
CA GLU A 29 -16.39 6.00 -2.44
C GLU A 29 -15.79 5.63 -1.07
N PRO A 30 -15.26 6.59 -0.28
CA PRO A 30 -14.46 6.27 0.89
C PRO A 30 -15.24 5.49 1.96
N ARG A 31 -16.54 5.80 2.11
CA ARG A 31 -17.43 5.11 3.06
C ARG A 31 -17.72 3.68 2.60
N THR A 32 -18.05 3.49 1.33
CA THR A 32 -18.28 2.17 0.74
C THR A 32 -17.03 1.30 0.85
N TYR A 33 -15.85 1.87 0.59
CA TYR A 33 -14.59 1.15 0.73
C TYR A 33 -14.34 0.74 2.18
N LEU A 34 -14.53 1.65 3.15
CA LEU A 34 -14.42 1.35 4.58
C LEU A 34 -15.40 0.25 5.01
N ASP A 35 -16.65 0.30 4.56
CA ASP A 35 -17.67 -0.71 4.86
C ASP A 35 -17.31 -2.07 4.26
N LEU A 36 -16.78 -2.08 3.03
CA LEU A 36 -16.27 -3.30 2.38
C LEU A 36 -15.14 -3.92 3.21
N LEU A 37 -14.12 -3.14 3.57
CA LEU A 37 -12.99 -3.64 4.36
C LEU A 37 -13.44 -4.12 5.74
N SER A 38 -14.30 -3.35 6.41
CA SER A 38 -14.92 -3.74 7.67
C SER A 38 -15.62 -5.09 7.53
N GLY A 39 -16.48 -5.24 6.52
CA GLY A 39 -17.18 -6.48 6.22
C GLY A 39 -16.20 -7.65 6.06
N LEU A 40 -15.13 -7.48 5.29
CA LEU A 40 -14.11 -8.53 5.12
C LEU A 40 -13.48 -8.94 6.46
N PHE A 41 -13.10 -7.99 7.31
CA PHE A 41 -12.61 -8.30 8.67
C PHE A 41 -13.66 -9.06 9.49
N GLU A 42 -14.92 -8.63 9.50
CA GLU A 42 -16.01 -9.29 10.23
C GLU A 42 -16.21 -10.74 9.76
N ASN A 43 -16.17 -10.99 8.44
CA ASN A 43 -16.29 -12.33 7.86
C ASN A 43 -15.17 -13.25 8.39
N PHE A 44 -13.91 -12.78 8.39
CA PHE A 44 -12.80 -13.58 8.90
C PHE A 44 -12.85 -13.78 10.42
N ILE A 45 -13.26 -12.76 11.18
CA ILE A 45 -13.47 -12.90 12.64
C ILE A 45 -14.56 -13.93 12.92
N GLN A 46 -15.65 -13.92 12.16
CA GLN A 46 -16.75 -14.90 12.27
C GLN A 46 -16.27 -16.32 11.96
N HIS A 47 -15.37 -16.49 10.98
CA HIS A 47 -14.72 -17.78 10.69
C HIS A 47 -13.67 -18.21 11.74
N GLY A 48 -13.45 -17.41 12.79
CA GLY A 48 -12.57 -17.74 13.90
C GLY A 48 -11.12 -17.24 13.74
N PHE A 49 -10.81 -16.48 12.68
CA PHE A 49 -9.50 -15.85 12.55
C PHE A 49 -9.30 -14.76 13.61
N LYS A 50 -8.07 -14.69 14.11
CA LYS A 50 -7.69 -13.79 15.22
C LYS A 50 -6.61 -12.78 14.84
N ARG A 51 -5.82 -13.11 13.81
CA ARG A 51 -4.69 -12.32 13.33
C ARG A 51 -4.97 -11.96 11.87
N LEU A 52 -5.25 -10.70 11.61
CA LEU A 52 -5.69 -10.22 10.30
C LEU A 52 -4.83 -9.03 9.91
N VAL A 53 -4.20 -9.13 8.74
CA VAL A 53 -3.31 -8.09 8.21
C VAL A 53 -3.80 -7.72 6.82
N MET A 54 -4.14 -6.44 6.64
CA MET A 54 -4.41 -5.88 5.34
C MET A 54 -3.14 -5.21 4.81
N LEU A 55 -2.57 -5.79 3.75
CA LEU A 55 -1.38 -5.25 3.08
C LEU A 55 -1.81 -4.41 1.87
N ASN A 56 -1.64 -3.10 1.99
CA ASN A 56 -2.07 -2.09 1.05
C ASN A 56 -0.97 -1.74 0.03
N GLY A 57 -1.41 -1.51 -1.22
CA GLY A 57 -0.59 -1.07 -2.34
C GLY A 57 -1.05 0.24 -3.00
N HIS A 58 -1.99 0.98 -2.42
CA HIS A 58 -2.47 2.25 -2.99
C HIS A 58 -2.61 3.34 -1.93
N GLY A 59 -2.07 4.54 -2.19
CA GLY A 59 -2.04 5.64 -1.22
C GLY A 59 -3.42 6.09 -0.74
N GLY A 60 -4.42 6.15 -1.62
CA GLY A 60 -5.78 6.56 -1.26
C GLY A 60 -6.47 5.64 -0.24
N ASN A 61 -6.02 4.38 -0.15
CA ASN A 61 -6.56 3.43 0.80
C ASN A 61 -6.05 3.63 2.24
N ASP A 62 -5.02 4.45 2.46
CA ASP A 62 -4.31 4.51 3.73
C ASP A 62 -5.21 5.01 4.88
N VAL A 63 -5.93 6.10 4.66
CA VAL A 63 -6.89 6.66 5.63
C VAL A 63 -8.05 5.70 5.90
N PRO A 64 -8.84 5.24 4.91
CA PRO A 64 -9.96 4.35 5.16
C PRO A 64 -9.53 2.98 5.73
N GLY A 65 -8.34 2.48 5.36
CA GLY A 65 -7.79 1.23 5.89
C GLY A 65 -7.41 1.32 7.37
N LYS A 66 -6.75 2.40 7.78
CA LYS A 66 -6.45 2.68 9.20
C LYS A 66 -7.73 2.88 10.01
N GLN A 67 -8.70 3.62 9.46
CA GLN A 67 -10.01 3.81 10.09
C GLN A 67 -10.75 2.47 10.26
N THR A 68 -10.69 1.59 9.26
CA THR A 68 -11.30 0.25 9.34
C THR A 68 -10.76 -0.55 10.52
N VAL A 69 -9.44 -0.64 10.65
CA VAL A 69 -8.81 -1.38 11.76
C VAL A 69 -9.24 -0.81 13.10
N PHE A 70 -9.28 0.52 13.22
CA PHE A 70 -9.77 1.19 14.43
C PHE A 70 -11.22 0.81 14.72
N GLU A 71 -12.14 1.01 13.76
CA GLU A 71 -13.57 0.76 13.99
C GLU A 71 -13.89 -0.70 14.31
N VAL A 72 -13.35 -1.66 13.55
CA VAL A 72 -13.56 -3.08 13.81
C VAL A 72 -13.03 -3.44 15.19
N ARG A 73 -11.85 -2.91 15.58
CA ARG A 73 -11.31 -3.15 16.91
C ARG A 73 -12.25 -2.60 18.00
N GLN A 74 -12.86 -1.43 17.81
CA GLN A 74 -13.81 -0.84 18.76
C GLN A 74 -15.11 -1.64 18.85
N ARG A 75 -15.63 -2.18 17.74
CA ARG A 75 -16.81 -3.07 17.74
C ARG A 75 -16.55 -4.34 18.55
N HIS A 76 -15.35 -4.90 18.42
CA HIS A 76 -14.88 -6.08 19.17
C HIS A 76 -14.13 -5.72 20.46
N ARG A 77 -14.41 -4.58 21.09
CA ARG A 77 -13.69 -4.09 22.29
C ARG A 77 -13.60 -5.09 23.46
N SER A 78 -14.55 -6.01 23.58
CA SER A 78 -14.55 -7.06 24.61
C SER A 78 -13.60 -8.24 24.31
N ARG A 79 -13.14 -8.38 23.06
CA ARG A 79 -12.16 -9.39 22.65
C ARG A 79 -10.75 -8.87 22.90
N SER A 80 -9.94 -9.61 23.66
CA SER A 80 -8.52 -9.30 23.86
C SER A 80 -7.59 -10.03 22.89
N ASP A 81 -8.10 -11.07 22.21
CA ASP A 81 -7.32 -12.00 21.39
C ASP A 81 -7.31 -11.64 19.88
N LEU A 82 -7.70 -10.41 19.52
CA LEU A 82 -7.70 -9.93 18.14
C LEU A 82 -6.49 -9.02 17.86
N LEU A 83 -5.74 -9.37 16.82
CA LEU A 83 -4.70 -8.54 16.23
C LEU A 83 -5.13 -8.15 14.82
N LEU A 84 -5.57 -6.90 14.68
CA LEU A 84 -6.05 -6.32 13.43
C LEU A 84 -5.04 -5.28 12.98
N LEU A 85 -4.48 -5.43 11.78
CA LEU A 85 -3.40 -4.60 11.28
C LEU A 85 -3.69 -4.13 9.86
N PHE A 86 -3.29 -2.90 9.59
CA PHE A 86 -3.23 -2.33 8.25
C PHE A 86 -1.81 -1.84 8.03
N ALA A 87 -1.20 -2.24 6.91
CA ALA A 87 0.15 -1.86 6.55
C ALA A 87 0.19 -1.52 5.07
N THR A 88 0.97 -0.49 4.72
CA THR A 88 1.23 -0.13 3.34
C THR A 88 2.63 -0.63 2.98
N TYR A 89 2.77 -1.42 1.90
CA TYR A 89 3.99 -2.24 1.70
C TYR A 89 5.28 -1.41 1.67
N TRP A 90 5.25 -0.22 1.06
CA TRP A 90 6.43 0.64 0.94
C TRP A 90 6.83 1.32 2.26
N HIS A 91 5.98 1.29 3.29
CA HIS A 91 6.33 1.76 4.64
C HIS A 91 7.00 0.67 5.49
N LEU A 92 6.91 -0.61 5.09
CA LEU A 92 7.49 -1.72 5.85
C LEU A 92 9.00 -1.82 5.71
N ALA A 93 9.55 -1.21 4.66
CA ALA A 93 10.98 -1.15 4.39
C ALA A 93 11.28 0.16 3.63
N PRO A 94 11.47 1.29 4.35
CA PRO A 94 11.42 2.62 3.75
C PRO A 94 12.65 3.00 2.92
N ALA A 95 13.74 2.22 2.99
CA ALA A 95 14.98 2.54 2.28
C ALA A 95 15.54 1.31 1.56
N PRO A 96 15.91 1.43 0.27
CA PRO A 96 16.62 0.38 -0.44
C PRO A 96 17.97 0.07 0.22
N PRO A 97 18.43 -1.19 0.17
CA PRO A 97 19.63 -1.61 0.87
C PRO A 97 20.88 -0.95 0.26
N ARG A 98 21.88 -0.69 1.12
CA ARG A 98 23.18 -0.20 0.67
C ARG A 98 23.80 -1.22 -0.29
N GLY A 99 24.26 -0.76 -1.45
CA GLY A 99 24.88 -1.60 -2.49
C GLY A 99 23.93 -2.11 -3.57
N GLY A 100 22.66 -1.71 -3.55
CA GLY A 100 21.72 -1.94 -4.65
C GLY A 100 21.82 -0.88 -5.77
N PRO A 101 20.94 -0.95 -6.79
CA PRO A 101 20.88 0.04 -7.85
C PRO A 101 20.60 1.44 -7.29
N ALA A 102 21.14 2.47 -7.94
CA ALA A 102 20.97 3.86 -7.52
C ALA A 102 19.56 4.36 -7.85
N PHE A 103 18.77 4.65 -6.81
CA PHE A 103 17.46 5.29 -6.95
C PHE A 103 17.61 6.80 -7.05
N VAL A 104 16.85 7.43 -7.95
CA VAL A 104 16.88 8.89 -8.14
C VAL A 104 15.93 9.58 -7.16
N GLN A 105 14.76 9.00 -6.91
CA GLN A 105 13.81 9.51 -5.92
C GLN A 105 13.93 8.77 -4.56
N PRO A 106 13.76 9.49 -3.42
CA PRO A 106 14.00 8.93 -2.09
C PRO A 106 12.82 8.14 -1.50
N HIS A 107 11.61 8.28 -2.05
CA HIS A 107 10.41 7.63 -1.52
C HIS A 107 9.37 7.38 -2.62
N MET A 108 8.32 6.61 -2.28
CA MET A 108 7.21 6.30 -3.17
C MET A 108 6.43 7.56 -3.60
N GLY A 109 5.95 7.55 -4.85
CA GLY A 109 5.09 8.57 -5.45
C GLY A 109 3.83 7.94 -6.04
N HIS A 110 3.50 8.29 -7.28
CA HIS A 110 2.44 7.64 -8.06
C HIS A 110 2.86 7.49 -9.52
N ALA A 111 2.76 6.29 -10.09
CA ALA A 111 3.37 5.89 -11.36
C ALA A 111 4.83 6.40 -11.46
N CYS A 112 5.56 6.31 -10.36
CA CYS A 112 6.86 6.92 -10.18
C CYS A 112 8.02 5.98 -10.61
N GLU A 113 9.28 6.35 -10.33
CA GLU A 113 10.43 5.48 -10.58
C GLU A 113 10.23 4.09 -9.99
N TRP A 114 9.70 4.00 -8.77
CA TRP A 114 9.61 2.75 -8.02
C TRP A 114 8.54 1.82 -8.59
N GLU A 115 7.31 2.30 -8.76
CA GLU A 115 6.20 1.52 -9.33
C GLU A 115 6.49 1.11 -10.78
N THR A 116 7.03 2.04 -11.59
CA THR A 116 7.40 1.74 -12.97
C THR A 116 8.49 0.68 -13.02
N SER A 117 9.49 0.76 -12.14
CA SER A 117 10.55 -0.26 -12.05
C SER A 117 10.00 -1.64 -11.69
N MET A 118 9.10 -1.71 -10.70
CA MET A 118 8.43 -2.95 -10.31
C MET A 118 7.59 -3.53 -11.46
N MET A 119 6.87 -2.69 -12.20
CA MET A 119 6.11 -3.14 -13.37
C MET A 119 6.99 -3.59 -14.54
N LEU A 120 8.12 -2.92 -14.79
CA LEU A 120 9.11 -3.37 -15.78
C LEU A 120 9.68 -4.75 -15.44
N ARG A 121 9.79 -5.07 -14.14
CA ARG A 121 10.22 -6.40 -13.68
C ARG A 121 9.11 -7.45 -13.79
N LEU A 122 7.87 -7.11 -13.42
CA LEU A 122 6.77 -8.07 -13.32
C LEU A 122 6.05 -8.31 -14.65
N ALA A 123 5.72 -7.24 -15.35
CA ALA A 123 4.90 -7.26 -16.57
C ALA A 123 5.33 -6.11 -17.51
N PRO A 124 6.53 -6.19 -18.10
CA PRO A 124 7.07 -5.10 -18.93
C PRO A 124 6.19 -4.76 -20.13
N HIS A 125 5.43 -5.72 -20.65
CA HIS A 125 4.49 -5.53 -21.76
C HIS A 125 3.28 -4.66 -21.42
N LEU A 126 3.04 -4.35 -20.14
CA LEU A 126 2.01 -3.43 -19.67
C LEU A 126 2.54 -2.01 -19.43
N VAL A 127 3.85 -1.79 -19.56
CA VAL A 127 4.46 -0.48 -19.36
C VAL A 127 4.49 0.27 -20.70
N GLY A 128 3.81 1.42 -20.76
CA GLY A 128 3.82 2.32 -21.92
C GLY A 128 5.11 3.14 -22.05
N ASP A 129 5.07 4.22 -22.83
CA ASP A 129 6.21 5.14 -22.92
C ASP A 129 6.41 5.91 -21.60
N TYR A 130 7.38 5.45 -20.81
CA TYR A 130 7.77 6.06 -19.54
C TYR A 130 9.05 6.89 -19.65
N LEU A 131 9.83 6.72 -20.72
CA LEU A 131 11.10 7.41 -20.92
C LEU A 131 10.87 8.88 -21.25
N GLY A 132 9.80 9.18 -22.00
CA GLY A 132 9.39 10.55 -22.32
C GLY A 132 8.65 11.29 -21.21
N ALA A 133 8.30 10.61 -20.11
CA ALA A 133 7.48 11.20 -19.06
C ALA A 133 8.24 12.30 -18.28
N PRO A 134 7.66 13.50 -18.10
CA PRO A 134 8.31 14.61 -17.41
C PRO A 134 8.48 14.28 -15.91
N THR A 135 9.42 14.94 -15.24
CA THR A 135 9.52 14.84 -13.78
C THR A 135 8.42 15.67 -13.12
N VAL A 136 7.75 15.08 -12.12
CA VAL A 136 6.80 15.79 -11.26
C VAL A 136 7.29 15.65 -9.83
N GLU A 137 7.76 16.74 -9.23
CA GLU A 137 8.37 16.70 -7.91
C GLU A 137 7.37 16.36 -6.79
N HIS A 138 7.90 15.77 -5.73
CA HIS A 138 7.16 15.55 -4.49
C HIS A 138 7.06 16.85 -3.69
N GLY A 139 6.26 16.81 -2.61
CA GLY A 139 6.26 17.84 -1.58
C GLY A 139 4.87 18.25 -1.14
N ASN A 140 4.71 18.53 0.14
CA ASN A 140 3.50 19.13 0.71
C ASN A 140 3.91 20.25 1.66
N ALA A 141 3.75 21.50 1.23
CA ALA A 141 4.17 22.68 2.00
C ALA A 141 3.45 22.84 3.35
N PHE A 142 2.39 22.08 3.60
CA PHE A 142 1.58 22.15 4.82
C PHE A 142 1.86 21.01 5.81
N GLU A 143 2.89 20.19 5.60
CA GLU A 143 3.29 19.18 6.59
C GLU A 143 3.53 19.81 7.98
N PRO A 144 3.10 19.15 9.08
CA PRO A 144 2.54 17.79 9.15
C PRO A 144 1.01 17.71 8.93
N ALA A 145 0.33 18.80 8.54
CA ALA A 145 -1.10 18.78 8.28
C ALA A 145 -1.44 17.98 7.01
N SER A 146 -2.61 17.30 7.05
CA SER A 146 -3.17 16.62 5.88
C SER A 146 -3.89 17.61 4.98
N ARG A 147 -3.54 17.62 3.70
CA ARG A 147 -4.23 18.41 2.66
C ARG A 147 -5.18 17.49 1.90
N GLY A 148 -6.43 17.92 1.68
CA GLY A 148 -7.30 17.31 0.68
C GLY A 148 -6.91 17.79 -0.72
N TRP A 149 -6.88 16.89 -1.70
CA TRP A 149 -6.45 17.17 -3.07
C TRP A 149 -7.05 16.17 -4.07
N ILE A 150 -7.08 16.57 -5.33
CA ILE A 150 -7.26 15.69 -6.49
C ILE A 150 -5.97 15.67 -7.31
N THR A 151 -5.73 14.63 -8.09
CA THR A 151 -4.48 14.45 -8.84
C THR A 151 -4.23 15.59 -9.84
N LYS A 152 -5.27 16.21 -10.38
CA LYS A 152 -5.14 17.42 -11.21
C LYS A 152 -4.57 18.63 -10.47
N ASP A 153 -4.68 18.71 -9.14
CA ASP A 153 -4.01 19.75 -8.34
C ASP A 153 -2.48 19.57 -8.32
N ARG A 154 -2.02 18.35 -8.61
CA ARG A 154 -0.61 17.93 -8.50
C ARG A 154 0.08 17.85 -9.85
N THR A 155 -0.62 17.36 -10.86
CA THR A 155 -0.01 16.89 -12.09
C THR A 155 -1.02 16.81 -13.23
N ALA A 156 -0.60 17.26 -14.41
CA ALA A 156 -1.35 17.06 -15.65
C ALA A 156 -1.23 15.62 -16.20
N PRO A 157 -0.03 14.99 -16.26
CA PRO A 157 0.10 13.62 -16.79
C PRO A 157 -0.42 12.52 -15.86
N GLY A 158 -0.75 12.84 -14.60
CA GLY A 158 -1.32 11.89 -13.65
C GLY A 158 -0.32 11.26 -12.69
N HIS A 159 0.96 11.19 -13.06
CA HIS A 159 2.03 10.66 -12.19
C HIS A 159 2.68 11.73 -11.30
N ILE A 160 3.31 11.29 -10.22
CA ILE A 160 4.11 12.08 -9.28
C ILE A 160 5.42 11.33 -9.05
N GLY A 161 6.54 11.90 -9.49
CA GLY A 161 7.87 11.31 -9.38
C GLY A 161 8.62 11.30 -10.72
N ARG A 162 9.56 10.37 -10.85
CA ARG A 162 10.51 10.26 -11.98
C ARG A 162 10.45 8.90 -12.69
N PRO A 163 9.34 8.55 -13.36
CA PRO A 163 9.20 7.25 -14.05
C PRO A 163 10.33 6.98 -15.05
N SER A 164 10.85 8.00 -15.75
CA SER A 164 11.95 7.86 -16.72
C SER A 164 13.27 7.32 -16.15
N ALA A 165 13.44 7.34 -14.82
CA ALA A 165 14.59 6.73 -14.15
C ALA A 165 14.43 5.23 -13.84
N ALA A 166 13.27 4.65 -14.17
CA ALA A 166 12.93 3.28 -13.82
C ALA A 166 13.71 2.23 -14.62
N THR A 167 14.02 1.11 -13.98
CA THR A 167 14.62 -0.07 -14.62
C THR A 167 14.07 -1.36 -14.02
N ALA A 168 14.09 -2.46 -14.78
CA ALA A 168 13.68 -3.77 -14.27
C ALA A 168 14.58 -4.26 -13.10
N GLU A 169 15.87 -3.90 -13.10
CA GLU A 169 16.80 -4.20 -12.01
C GLU A 169 16.40 -3.51 -10.70
N LYS A 170 16.04 -2.23 -10.77
CA LYS A 170 15.45 -1.50 -9.63
C LYS A 170 14.18 -2.17 -9.13
N GLY A 171 13.36 -2.68 -10.05
CA GLY A 171 12.13 -3.40 -9.73
C GLY A 171 12.39 -4.65 -8.90
N GLU A 172 13.39 -5.45 -9.27
CA GLU A 172 13.78 -6.64 -8.50
C GLU A 172 14.31 -6.29 -7.11
N ALA A 173 15.12 -5.24 -7.01
CA ALA A 173 15.63 -4.74 -5.73
C ALA A 173 14.48 -4.28 -4.81
N LEU A 174 13.48 -3.58 -5.35
CA LEU A 174 12.28 -3.15 -4.62
C LEU A 174 11.40 -4.33 -4.21
N PHE A 175 11.19 -5.32 -5.09
CA PHE A 175 10.44 -6.53 -4.72
C PHE A 175 11.10 -7.27 -3.57
N SER A 176 12.42 -7.44 -3.62
CA SER A 176 13.18 -8.08 -2.54
C SER A 176 12.99 -7.30 -1.23
N LEU A 177 13.25 -5.99 -1.25
CA LEU A 177 13.10 -5.10 -0.10
C LEU A 177 11.71 -5.15 0.54
N PHE A 178 10.66 -4.96 -0.25
CA PHE A 178 9.29 -4.89 0.28
C PHE A 178 8.74 -6.26 0.67
N SER A 179 9.13 -7.32 -0.03
CA SER A 179 8.78 -8.69 0.35
C SER A 179 9.46 -9.07 1.68
N ASP A 180 10.73 -8.72 1.89
CA ASP A 180 11.41 -8.93 3.17
C ASP A 180 10.73 -8.16 4.31
N GLY A 181 10.34 -6.90 4.07
CA GLY A 181 9.58 -6.10 5.03
C GLY A 181 8.22 -6.74 5.39
N ALA A 182 7.48 -7.23 4.40
CA ALA A 182 6.21 -7.93 4.60
C ALA A 182 6.39 -9.26 5.34
N VAL A 183 7.41 -10.05 4.98
CA VAL A 183 7.76 -11.31 5.67
C VAL A 183 8.10 -11.03 7.13
N ALA A 184 8.92 -10.01 7.40
CA ALA A 184 9.29 -9.62 8.76
C ALA A 184 8.08 -9.22 9.61
N LEU A 185 7.13 -8.48 9.02
CA LEU A 185 5.85 -8.17 9.67
C LEU A 185 5.06 -9.44 9.98
N LEU A 186 4.85 -10.32 8.99
CA LEU A 186 4.06 -11.53 9.16
C LEU A 186 4.68 -12.48 10.20
N GLU A 187 6.00 -12.59 10.25
CA GLU A 187 6.68 -13.40 11.28
C GLU A 187 6.49 -12.81 12.69
N ARG A 188 6.45 -11.47 12.86
CA ARG A 188 6.05 -10.86 14.15
C ARG A 188 4.61 -11.20 14.50
N VAL A 189 3.68 -11.09 13.55
CA VAL A 189 2.27 -11.43 13.73
C VAL A 189 2.09 -12.89 14.16
N LEU A 190 2.85 -13.82 13.58
CA LEU A 190 2.79 -15.25 13.92
C LEU A 190 3.31 -15.53 15.34
N ARG A 191 4.28 -14.75 15.83
CA ARG A 191 4.84 -14.89 17.19
C ARG A 191 3.98 -14.26 18.27
N TRP A 192 3.10 -13.32 17.90
CA TRP A 192 2.23 -12.62 18.84
C TRP A 192 1.43 -13.61 19.71
N ASP A 193 1.55 -13.45 21.03
CA ASP A 193 1.04 -14.36 22.05
C ASP A 193 -0.47 -14.23 22.33
N GLY A 194 -1.15 -13.29 21.68
CA GLY A 194 -2.58 -13.03 21.86
C GLY A 194 -2.93 -11.93 22.86
N LYS A 195 -1.93 -11.29 23.50
CA LYS A 195 -2.17 -10.27 24.54
C LYS A 195 -1.12 -9.17 24.62
N SER A 196 0.12 -9.42 24.21
CA SER A 196 1.25 -8.51 24.35
C SER A 196 1.14 -7.34 23.37
N TRP A 197 1.53 -6.14 23.81
CA TRP A 197 1.47 -4.94 22.99
C TRP A 197 2.60 -4.86 21.95
N GLU A 198 3.83 -5.23 22.34
CA GLU A 198 5.04 -5.05 21.52
C GLU A 198 5.33 -6.20 20.54
N GLY A 199 4.47 -7.23 20.49
CA GLY A 199 4.65 -8.40 19.62
C GLY A 199 5.60 -9.47 20.14
#